data_AF-A0A3A0AQ88-F1
#
_entry.id   AF-A0A3A0AQ88-F1
#
_cell.length_a   1.000
_cell.length_b   1.000
_cell.length_c   1.000
_cell.angle_alpha   90.00
_cell.angle_beta   90.00
_cell.angle_gamma   90.00
#
_symmetry.space_group_name_H-M   'P 1'
#
loop_
_entity.id
_entity.type
_entity.pdbx_description
1 polymer ?
#
loop_
_entity_poly.entity_id
_entity_poly.type
_entity_poly.pdbx_seq_one_letter_code
_entity_poly.pdbx_strand_id
1 'polypeptide(L)'
;MARSLNANAARQSAAATAILDVELIDQCGVPCRLPQTCALVILYRGYFCPLCREHLERLRELAWRFRTLRVPLIAVSADGAADVARMANLLGDSISVLGDPQLRLIDALGVRNSDDEIGRPIAHPAAFGLGSNGNIRYRFIGRNPSDRPTIDLLLLAAERLAIGRD
;
A
#
# COMPACT_ATOMS: atom_id res chain seq x y z
N MET A 1 -22.80 -28.55 -8.44
CA MET A 1 -21.54 -28.07 -7.83
C MET A 1 -20.92 -26.83 -8.53
N ALA A 2 -21.25 -26.50 -9.79
CA ALA A 2 -20.68 -25.32 -10.49
C ALA A 2 -21.20 -23.93 -10.07
N ARG A 3 -22.35 -23.83 -9.37
CA ARG A 3 -22.95 -22.54 -8.94
C ARG A 3 -22.19 -21.83 -7.80
N SER A 4 -21.45 -22.58 -6.98
CA SER A 4 -20.77 -22.04 -5.79
C SER A 4 -19.44 -21.35 -6.10
N LEU A 5 -18.69 -21.83 -7.10
CA LEU A 5 -17.41 -21.24 -7.51
C LEU A 5 -17.60 -19.84 -8.14
N ASN A 6 -18.67 -19.66 -8.93
CA ASN A 6 -18.93 -18.42 -9.66
C ASN A 6 -19.36 -17.26 -8.74
N ALA A 7 -20.10 -17.56 -7.66
CA ALA A 7 -20.49 -16.56 -6.66
C ALA A 7 -19.29 -16.07 -5.82
N ASN A 8 -18.31 -16.93 -5.58
CA ASN A 8 -17.12 -16.59 -4.80
C ASN A 8 -16.15 -15.72 -5.62
N ALA A 9 -15.95 -16.06 -6.90
CA ALA A 9 -15.15 -15.25 -7.82
C ALA A 9 -15.76 -13.85 -8.03
N ALA A 10 -17.09 -13.74 -8.20
CA ALA A 10 -17.76 -12.45 -8.34
C ALA A 10 -17.65 -11.58 -7.07
N ARG A 11 -17.75 -12.18 -5.87
CA ARG A 11 -17.55 -11.46 -4.60
C ARG A 11 -16.10 -11.01 -4.41
N GLN A 12 -15.14 -11.86 -4.77
CA GLN A 12 -13.72 -11.51 -4.72
C GLN A 12 -13.38 -10.39 -5.72
N SER A 13 -13.96 -10.42 -6.93
CA SER A 13 -13.80 -9.36 -7.92
C SER A 13 -14.43 -8.05 -7.45
N ALA A 14 -15.63 -8.07 -6.84
CA ALA A 14 -16.26 -6.86 -6.32
C ALA A 14 -15.49 -6.26 -5.14
N ALA A 15 -14.99 -7.09 -4.22
CA ALA A 15 -14.14 -6.64 -3.11
C ALA A 15 -12.78 -6.11 -3.59
N ALA A 16 -12.20 -6.72 -4.63
CA ALA A 16 -10.96 -6.26 -5.27
C ALA A 16 -11.14 -4.89 -5.93
N THR A 17 -12.22 -4.70 -6.70
CA THR A 17 -12.54 -3.39 -7.29
C THR A 17 -12.75 -2.33 -6.20
N ALA A 18 -13.40 -2.69 -5.10
CA ALA A 18 -13.64 -1.78 -3.98
C ALA A 18 -12.33 -1.25 -3.33
N ILE A 19 -11.23 -2.01 -3.35
CA ILE A 19 -9.92 -1.56 -2.85
C ILE A 19 -9.38 -0.40 -3.71
N LEU A 20 -9.52 -0.49 -5.03
CA LEU A 20 -9.02 0.55 -5.93
C LEU A 20 -9.86 1.83 -5.88
N ASP A 21 -11.15 1.69 -5.59
CA ASP A 21 -12.09 2.81 -5.56
C ASP A 21 -12.06 3.62 -4.25
N VAL A 22 -11.31 3.16 -3.24
CA VAL A 22 -11.13 3.89 -1.98
C VAL A 22 -10.54 5.27 -2.26
N GLU A 23 -11.24 6.29 -1.80
CA GLU A 23 -10.78 7.66 -1.85
C GLU A 23 -9.73 7.90 -0.76
N LEU A 24 -8.56 8.34 -1.22
CA LEU A 24 -7.37 8.73 -0.50
C LEU A 24 -7.10 10.23 -0.74
N ILE A 25 -6.06 10.78 -0.14
CA ILE A 25 -5.55 12.13 -0.45
C ILE A 25 -4.11 12.08 -0.93
N ASP A 26 -3.74 12.98 -1.84
CA ASP A 26 -2.34 13.19 -2.23
C ASP A 26 -1.63 14.17 -1.29
N GLN A 27 -0.39 14.57 -1.63
CA GLN A 27 0.38 15.55 -0.87
C GLN A 27 -0.22 16.96 -0.82
N CYS A 28 -1.16 17.28 -1.71
CA CYS A 28 -1.88 18.54 -1.74
C CYS A 28 -3.22 18.46 -0.98
N GLY A 29 -3.58 17.28 -0.45
CA GLY A 29 -4.89 17.03 0.14
C GLY A 29 -5.99 16.82 -0.89
N VAL A 30 -5.64 16.66 -2.16
CA VAL A 30 -6.60 16.44 -3.25
C VAL A 30 -7.07 14.98 -3.20
N PRO A 31 -8.39 14.73 -3.25
CA PRO A 31 -8.92 13.38 -3.32
C PRO A 31 -8.37 12.62 -4.54
N CYS A 32 -7.88 11.41 -4.30
CA CYS A 32 -7.33 10.53 -5.32
C CYS A 32 -7.67 9.07 -5.01
N ARG A 33 -7.23 8.15 -5.89
CA ARG A 33 -7.47 6.70 -5.79
C ARG A 33 -6.20 5.94 -6.14
N LEU A 34 -6.15 4.67 -5.77
CA LEU A 34 -5.10 3.78 -6.25
C LEU A 34 -5.22 3.61 -7.78
N PRO A 35 -4.10 3.44 -8.51
CA PRO A 35 -4.14 3.26 -9.95
C PRO A 35 -4.74 1.90 -10.31
N GLN A 36 -5.42 1.83 -11.45
CA GLN A 36 -5.92 0.58 -12.04
C GLN A 36 -4.80 -0.17 -12.80
N THR A 37 -3.63 -0.28 -12.17
CA THR A 37 -2.45 -0.99 -12.68
C THR A 37 -1.85 -1.84 -11.57
N CYS A 38 -0.98 -2.79 -11.91
CA CYS A 38 -0.27 -3.54 -10.88
C CYS A 38 0.61 -2.59 -10.07
N ALA A 39 0.51 -2.64 -8.74
CA ALA A 39 1.28 -1.80 -7.85
C ALA A 39 1.64 -2.55 -6.57
N LEU A 40 2.74 -2.13 -5.94
CA LEU A 40 3.10 -2.58 -4.61
C LEU A 40 2.78 -1.46 -3.62
N VAL A 41 1.76 -1.68 -2.80
CA VAL A 41 1.25 -0.72 -1.81
C VAL A 41 1.86 -1.03 -0.45
N ILE A 42 2.59 -0.06 0.11
CA ILE A 42 3.27 -0.15 1.40
C ILE A 42 2.48 0.68 2.41
N LEU A 43 1.86 0.00 3.38
CA LEU A 43 1.19 0.67 4.49
C LEU A 43 2.19 0.91 5.61
N TYR A 44 2.29 2.15 6.06
CA TYR A 44 3.21 2.57 7.11
C TYR A 44 2.49 3.31 8.24
N ARG A 45 3.13 3.37 9.40
CA ARG A 45 2.54 3.92 10.64
C ARG A 45 2.20 5.40 10.52
N GLY A 46 3.06 6.15 9.86
CA GLY A 46 2.98 7.60 9.68
C GLY A 46 4.36 8.23 9.61
N TYR A 47 4.44 9.51 9.21
CA TYR A 47 5.69 10.25 9.02
C TYR A 47 6.52 10.35 10.30
N PHE A 48 5.85 10.42 11.47
CA PHE A 48 6.50 10.46 12.78
C PHE A 48 7.43 9.26 13.04
N CYS A 49 7.18 8.11 12.40
CA CYS A 49 7.88 6.86 12.69
C CYS A 49 9.25 6.83 12.00
N PRO A 50 10.38 6.84 12.75
CA PRO A 50 11.73 6.88 12.16
C PRO A 50 12.03 5.62 11.34
N LEU A 51 11.62 4.46 11.85
CA LEU A 51 11.76 3.20 11.12
C LEU A 51 11.03 3.28 9.77
N CYS A 52 9.82 3.87 9.70
CA CYS A 52 9.05 3.98 8.45
C CYS A 52 9.78 4.85 7.42
N ARG A 53 10.32 6.00 7.85
CA ARG A 53 11.14 6.87 6.99
C ARG A 53 12.34 6.12 6.44
N GLU A 54 13.12 5.48 7.32
CA GLU A 54 14.31 4.71 6.91
C GLU A 54 13.97 3.60 5.89
N HIS A 55 12.91 2.84 6.13
CA HIS A 55 12.49 1.77 5.23
C HIS A 55 12.09 2.30 3.84
N LEU A 56 11.32 3.40 3.79
CA LEU A 56 10.87 4.00 2.54
C LEU A 56 12.02 4.69 1.79
N GLU A 57 13.00 5.28 2.49
CA GLU A 57 14.20 5.84 1.87
C GLU A 57 15.07 4.76 1.22
N ARG A 58 15.25 3.60 1.88
CA ARG A 58 15.96 2.47 1.26
C ARG A 58 15.20 1.91 0.05
N LEU A 59 13.86 1.89 0.11
CA LEU A 59 13.04 1.54 -1.06
C LEU A 59 13.20 2.55 -2.20
N ARG A 60 13.28 3.85 -1.88
CA ARG A 60 13.48 4.92 -2.86
C ARG A 60 14.77 4.72 -3.66
N GLU A 61 15.86 4.33 -3.01
CA GLU A 61 17.15 4.03 -3.67
C GLU A 61 17.04 2.94 -4.74
N LEU A 62 16.12 1.98 -4.53
CA LEU A 62 15.89 0.85 -5.43
C LEU A 62 14.61 0.97 -6.25
N ALA A 63 13.88 2.09 -6.16
CA ALA A 63 12.60 2.31 -6.82
C ALA A 63 12.67 2.14 -8.35
N TRP A 64 13.84 2.40 -8.95
CA TRP A 64 14.05 2.19 -10.38
C TRP A 64 13.83 0.73 -10.80
N ARG A 65 14.17 -0.26 -9.97
CA ARG A 65 13.97 -1.69 -10.27
C ARG A 65 12.47 -2.01 -10.37
N PHE A 66 11.68 -1.47 -9.46
CA PHE A 66 10.21 -1.57 -9.47
C PHE A 66 9.59 -0.90 -10.70
N ARG A 67 10.13 0.27 -11.11
CA ARG A 67 9.71 0.94 -12.36
C ARG A 67 10.04 0.14 -13.61
N THR A 68 11.23 -0.49 -13.69
CA THR A 68 11.59 -1.40 -14.79
C THR A 68 10.60 -2.56 -14.89
N LEU A 69 10.16 -3.07 -13.75
CA LEU A 69 9.11 -4.09 -13.65
C LEU A 69 7.70 -3.55 -13.90
N ARG A 70 7.50 -2.26 -14.21
CA ARG A 70 6.21 -1.56 -14.29
C ARG A 70 5.25 -1.91 -13.14
N VAL A 71 5.80 -2.03 -11.92
CA VAL A 71 5.05 -2.20 -10.67
C VAL A 71 5.47 -1.04 -9.77
N PRO A 72 4.84 0.15 -9.89
CA PRO A 72 5.18 1.30 -9.05
C PRO A 72 4.99 1.00 -7.56
N LEU A 73 5.78 1.70 -6.74
CA LEU A 73 5.65 1.73 -5.29
C LEU A 73 4.69 2.84 -4.89
N ILE A 74 3.75 2.53 -3.99
CA ILE A 74 2.83 3.50 -3.41
C ILE A 74 2.89 3.35 -1.88
N ALA A 75 3.26 4.40 -1.16
CA ALA A 75 3.25 4.43 0.29
C ALA A 75 1.95 5.08 0.80
N VAL A 76 1.25 4.42 1.72
CA VAL A 76 0.00 4.94 2.29
C VAL A 76 0.04 4.88 3.82
N SER A 77 -0.47 5.93 4.46
CA SER A 77 -0.64 5.96 5.93
C SER A 77 -1.92 6.69 6.32
N ALA A 78 -2.27 6.66 7.61
CA ALA A 78 -3.38 7.44 8.16
C ALA A 78 -3.08 8.95 8.32
N ASP A 79 -2.01 9.45 7.70
CA ASP A 79 -1.58 10.83 7.83
C ASP A 79 -2.47 11.80 7.05
N GLY A 80 -2.60 13.02 7.57
CA GLY A 80 -3.20 14.14 6.83
C GLY A 80 -2.23 14.75 5.82
N ALA A 81 -2.74 15.63 4.96
CA ALA A 81 -2.00 16.21 3.83
C ALA A 81 -0.62 16.77 4.20
N ALA A 82 -0.48 17.43 5.34
CA ALA A 82 0.79 18.02 5.77
C ALA A 82 1.90 16.97 6.01
N ASP A 83 1.56 15.84 6.64
CA ASP A 83 2.50 14.73 6.88
C ASP A 83 2.75 13.91 5.61
N VAL A 84 1.71 13.73 4.79
CA VAL A 84 1.83 13.14 3.44
C VAL A 84 2.81 13.95 2.60
N ALA A 85 2.71 15.28 2.59
CA ALA A 85 3.64 16.16 1.88
C ALA A 85 5.07 16.09 2.41
N ARG A 86 5.25 16.01 3.74
CA ARG A 86 6.60 15.81 4.33
C ARG A 86 7.22 14.50 3.88
N MET A 87 6.45 13.41 3.85
CA MET A 87 6.92 12.12 3.37
C MET A 87 7.17 12.15 1.85
N ALA A 88 6.30 12.75 1.06
CA ALA A 88 6.49 12.91 -0.39
C ALA A 88 7.78 13.69 -0.70
N ASN A 89 8.05 14.78 0.02
CA ASN A 89 9.29 15.54 -0.13
C ASN A 89 10.53 14.72 0.23
N LEU A 90 10.44 13.86 1.25
CA LEU A 90 11.51 12.94 1.60
C LEU A 90 11.76 11.92 0.48
N LEU A 91 10.70 11.41 -0.16
CA LEU A 91 10.81 10.32 -1.14
C LEU A 91 11.01 10.80 -2.59
N GLY A 92 10.71 12.07 -2.87
CA GLY A 92 10.65 12.62 -4.23
C GLY A 92 9.66 11.85 -5.12
N ASP A 93 9.86 11.91 -6.43
CA ASP A 93 8.95 11.27 -7.41
C ASP A 93 9.15 9.76 -7.56
N SER A 94 9.99 9.15 -6.72
CA SER A 94 10.32 7.72 -6.83
C SER A 94 9.27 6.80 -6.22
N ILE A 95 8.50 7.29 -5.26
CA ILE A 95 7.43 6.57 -4.57
C ILE A 95 6.25 7.52 -4.42
N SER A 96 5.07 7.14 -4.93
CA SER A 96 3.86 7.94 -4.70
C SER A 96 3.45 7.82 -3.23
N VAL A 97 3.13 8.95 -2.59
CA VAL A 97 2.74 8.97 -1.17
C VAL A 97 1.31 9.48 -1.04
N LEU A 98 0.45 8.68 -0.42
CA LEU A 98 -0.96 8.98 -0.23
C LEU A 98 -1.34 8.92 1.25
N GLY A 99 -2.37 9.67 1.63
CA GLY A 99 -3.02 9.61 2.93
C GLY A 99 -4.36 8.89 2.88
N ASP A 100 -4.65 8.13 3.92
CA ASP A 100 -5.96 7.52 4.23
C ASP A 100 -6.46 8.02 5.59
N PRO A 101 -6.73 9.33 5.76
CA PRO A 101 -7.11 9.89 7.06
C PRO A 101 -8.46 9.36 7.57
N GLN A 102 -9.32 8.84 6.68
CA GLN A 102 -10.57 8.17 7.05
C GLN A 102 -10.40 6.65 7.29
N LEU A 103 -9.18 6.11 7.14
CA LEU A 103 -8.81 4.72 7.39
C LEU A 103 -9.57 3.70 6.52
N ARG A 104 -10.14 4.14 5.39
CA ARG A 104 -11.01 3.30 4.54
C ARG A 104 -10.22 2.18 3.87
N LEU A 105 -9.03 2.49 3.35
CA LEU A 105 -8.16 1.50 2.71
C LEU A 105 -7.54 0.60 3.78
N ILE A 106 -7.08 1.20 4.88
CA ILE A 106 -6.50 0.50 6.03
C ILE A 106 -7.48 -0.54 6.60
N ASP A 107 -8.77 -0.18 6.71
CA ASP A 107 -9.85 -1.09 7.13
C ASP A 107 -10.16 -2.15 6.09
N ALA A 108 -10.26 -1.77 4.82
CA ALA A 108 -10.54 -2.70 3.73
C ALA A 108 -9.45 -3.79 3.61
N LEU A 109 -8.20 -3.44 3.92
CA LEU A 109 -7.07 -4.37 3.94
C LEU A 109 -6.91 -5.12 5.28
N GLY A 110 -7.70 -4.78 6.29
CA GLY A 110 -7.67 -5.43 7.61
C GLY A 110 -6.38 -5.19 8.39
N VAL A 111 -5.78 -4.00 8.24
CA VAL A 111 -4.48 -3.65 8.86
C VAL A 111 -4.55 -2.49 9.83
N ARG A 112 -5.74 -2.11 10.31
CA ARG A 112 -5.88 -1.08 11.35
C ARG A 112 -5.18 -1.53 12.65
N ASN A 113 -4.35 -0.65 13.19
CA ASN A 113 -3.82 -0.71 14.54
C ASN A 113 -4.41 0.46 15.35
N SER A 114 -5.29 0.16 16.30
CA SER A 114 -5.91 1.17 17.17
C SER A 114 -5.15 1.38 18.49
N ASP A 115 -4.23 0.48 18.82
CA ASP A 115 -3.58 0.40 20.14
C ASP A 115 -2.11 0.86 20.08
N ASP A 116 -1.80 1.80 19.18
CA ASP A 116 -0.45 2.33 19.01
C ASP A 116 -0.12 3.43 20.03
N GLU A 117 1.15 3.57 20.37
CA GLU A 117 1.69 4.50 21.38
C GLU A 117 1.39 5.99 21.09
N ILE A 118 1.06 6.33 19.85
CA ILE A 118 0.72 7.71 19.45
C ILE A 118 -0.72 8.13 19.78
N GLY A 119 -1.56 7.22 20.31
CA GLY A 119 -2.90 7.56 20.78
C GLY A 119 -3.94 7.85 19.68
N ARG A 120 -3.67 7.45 18.43
CA ARG A 120 -4.65 7.49 17.32
C ARG A 120 -4.54 6.22 16.46
N PRO A 121 -5.62 5.80 15.78
CA PRO A 121 -5.54 4.65 14.87
C PRO A 121 -4.61 4.92 13.68
N ILE A 122 -3.83 3.91 13.33
CA ILE A 122 -2.90 3.89 12.20
C ILE A 122 -2.93 2.55 11.48
N ALA A 123 -2.06 2.34 10.50
CA ALA A 123 -1.84 1.03 9.92
C ALA A 123 -0.75 0.26 10.68
N HIS A 124 -0.93 -1.05 10.82
CA HIS A 124 0.20 -1.98 11.00
C HIS A 124 1.15 -1.83 9.79
N PRO A 125 2.48 -1.98 9.99
CA PRO A 125 3.40 -2.07 8.86
C PRO A 125 2.99 -3.23 7.96
N ALA A 126 2.69 -2.95 6.69
CA ALA A 126 2.19 -3.98 5.78
C ALA A 126 2.60 -3.69 4.33
N ALA A 127 2.57 -4.72 3.50
CA ALA A 127 2.83 -4.60 2.08
C ALA A 127 1.87 -5.48 1.29
N PHE A 128 1.24 -4.90 0.27
CA PHE A 128 0.27 -5.58 -0.59
C PHE A 128 0.67 -5.41 -2.04
N GLY A 129 0.75 -6.53 -2.75
CA GLY A 129 0.87 -6.54 -4.20
C GLY A 129 -0.51 -6.60 -4.81
N LEU A 130 -0.95 -5.53 -5.46
CA LEU A 130 -2.24 -5.44 -6.10
C LEU A 130 -2.08 -5.68 -7.61
N GLY A 131 -2.98 -6.45 -8.21
CA GLY A 131 -3.14 -6.50 -9.67
C GLY A 131 -3.97 -5.32 -10.19
N SER A 132 -4.09 -5.21 -11.51
CA SER A 132 -4.81 -4.12 -12.20
C SER A 132 -6.31 -4.05 -11.88
N ASN A 133 -6.91 -5.17 -11.48
CA ASN A 133 -8.31 -5.25 -11.05
C ASN A 133 -8.47 -5.16 -9.51
N GLY A 134 -7.39 -4.87 -8.78
CA GLY A 134 -7.39 -4.73 -7.32
C GLY A 134 -7.25 -6.05 -6.55
N ASN A 135 -7.07 -7.18 -7.24
CA ASN A 135 -6.84 -8.45 -6.57
C ASN A 135 -5.52 -8.44 -5.79
N ILE A 136 -5.54 -8.96 -4.57
CA ILE A 136 -4.34 -9.09 -3.75
C ILE A 136 -3.58 -10.34 -4.19
N ARG A 137 -2.38 -10.16 -4.75
CA ARG A 137 -1.49 -11.23 -5.25
C ARG A 137 -0.25 -11.41 -4.39
N TYR A 138 0.03 -10.46 -3.50
CA TYR A 138 1.03 -10.57 -2.44
C TYR A 138 0.50 -9.88 -1.17
N ARG A 139 0.78 -10.45 0.00
CA ARG A 139 0.39 -9.87 1.28
C ARG A 139 1.44 -10.14 2.35
N PHE A 140 1.82 -9.10 3.06
CA PHE A 140 2.57 -9.15 4.31
C PHE A 140 1.93 -8.19 5.31
N ILE A 141 1.74 -8.63 6.56
CA ILE A 141 1.25 -7.80 7.67
C ILE A 141 2.17 -8.04 8.86
N GLY A 142 2.83 -6.97 9.30
CA GLY A 142 3.76 -6.97 10.42
C GLY A 142 3.05 -6.92 11.77
N ARG A 143 3.59 -7.63 12.74
CA ARG A 143 3.01 -7.73 14.11
C ARG A 143 3.43 -6.58 15.02
N ASN A 144 4.53 -5.91 14.72
CA ASN A 144 5.09 -4.83 15.52
C ASN A 144 5.78 -3.79 14.62
N PRO A 145 6.18 -2.61 15.13
CA PRO A 145 6.76 -1.55 14.32
C PRO A 145 7.98 -1.93 13.49
N SER A 146 8.75 -2.95 13.90
CA SER A 146 9.96 -3.43 13.22
C SER A 146 9.71 -4.63 12.30
N ASP A 147 8.56 -5.31 12.42
CA ASP A 147 8.20 -6.49 11.63
C ASP A 147 7.76 -6.07 10.22
N ARG A 148 8.67 -6.19 9.26
CA ARG A 148 8.53 -5.64 7.90
C ARG A 148 9.18 -6.57 6.89
N PRO A 149 8.70 -6.60 5.64
CA PRO A 149 9.35 -7.37 4.62
C PRO A 149 10.70 -6.72 4.27
N THR A 150 11.71 -7.53 4.00
CA THR A 150 12.97 -7.07 3.43
C THR A 150 12.74 -6.53 2.01
N ILE A 151 13.61 -5.64 1.52
CA ILE A 151 13.48 -5.09 0.17
C ILE A 151 13.58 -6.20 -0.90
N ASP A 152 14.41 -7.23 -0.69
CA ASP A 152 14.52 -8.35 -1.62
C ASP A 152 13.20 -9.13 -1.76
N LEU A 153 12.50 -9.35 -0.64
CA LEU A 153 11.16 -9.96 -0.66
C LEU A 153 10.13 -9.09 -1.39
N LEU A 154 10.20 -7.76 -1.21
CA LEU A 154 9.33 -6.82 -1.93
C LEU A 154 9.62 -6.82 -3.43
N LEU A 155 10.89 -6.89 -3.83
CA LEU A 155 11.28 -6.98 -5.23
C LEU A 155 10.82 -8.30 -5.86
N LEU A 156 11.00 -9.43 -5.16
CA LEU A 156 10.49 -10.73 -5.60
C LEU A 156 8.96 -10.72 -5.76
N ALA A 157 8.25 -10.04 -4.86
CA ALA A 157 6.81 -9.83 -5.00
C ALA A 157 6.47 -9.01 -6.25
N ALA A 158 7.23 -7.95 -6.55
CA ALA A 158 7.05 -7.14 -7.76
C ALA A 158 7.32 -7.95 -9.05
N GLU A 159 8.33 -8.81 -9.06
CA GLU A 159 8.61 -9.70 -10.20
C GLU A 159 7.44 -10.66 -10.46
N ARG A 160 6.86 -11.24 -9.39
CA ARG A 160 5.67 -12.10 -9.50
C ARG A 160 4.44 -11.36 -10.01
N LEU A 161 4.24 -10.12 -9.56
CA LEU A 161 3.17 -9.25 -10.07
C LEU A 161 3.35 -8.98 -11.57
N ALA A 162 4.59 -8.68 -11.99
CA ALA A 162 4.92 -8.36 -13.36
C ALA A 162 4.72 -9.53 -14.34
N ILE A 163 4.95 -10.78 -13.91
CA ILE A 163 4.77 -11.98 -14.75
C ILE A 163 3.30 -12.31 -14.98
N GLY A 164 2.48 -12.28 -13.94
CA GLY A 164 1.06 -12.66 -14.04
C GLY A 164 0.14 -11.48 -14.33
N ARG A 165 0.52 -10.60 -15.25
CA ARG A 165 -0.41 -9.56 -15.73
C ARG A 165 -1.46 -10.24 -16.61
N ASP A 166 -2.71 -10.13 -16.19
CA ASP A 166 -3.89 -10.59 -16.94
C ASP A 166 -4.00 -9.90 -18.30
#